data_AF-A0A957EL03-F1
#
_entry.id   AF-A0A957EL03-F1
#
_cell.length_a   1.000
_cell.length_b   1.000
_cell.length_c   1.000
_cell.angle_alpha   90.00
_cell.angle_beta   90.00
_cell.angle_gamma   90.00
#
_symmetry.space_group_name_H-M   'P 1'
#
loop_
_entity.id
_entity.type
_entity.pdbx_description
1 polymer ?
#
loop_
_entity_poly.entity_id
_entity_poly.type
_entity_poly.pdbx_seq_one_letter_code
_entity_poly.pdbx_strand_id
1 'polypeptide(L)'
;MTYKHNKVLPVSGRDIPTAPPFAETEIFLREVGLNSERTERTYRAGLRAFADWLQQSGHEAYNLEMPWPLSPAPLQTADVLHFRSWLLANKSQTTARTYLAAVISYLHFLDGIDLAPPAVQLGKLLQQRKRRRIEQNQAATVVDKDDARQA
;
A
#
# COMPACT_ATOMS: atom_id res chain seq x y z
N MET A 1 23.83 1.16 19.47
CA MET A 1 22.46 0.64 19.25
C MET A 1 22.15 0.62 17.77
N THR A 2 21.56 -0.48 17.33
CA THR A 2 21.28 -1.02 15.99
C THR A 2 20.49 -0.10 15.04
N TYR A 3 21.03 0.23 13.86
CA TYR A 3 20.22 0.64 12.70
C TYR A 3 19.93 -0.58 11.82
N LYS A 4 18.98 -1.41 12.25
CA LYS A 4 18.48 -2.60 11.53
C LYS A 4 17.15 -2.27 10.84
N HIS A 5 17.11 -1.23 10.01
CA HIS A 5 15.92 -0.91 9.23
C HIS A 5 16.31 -0.77 7.74
N ASN A 6 15.67 -1.56 6.88
CA ASN A 6 15.74 -1.54 5.41
C ASN A 6 16.93 -2.23 4.71
N LYS A 7 17.27 -3.48 5.07
CA LYS A 7 18.16 -4.30 4.21
C LYS A 7 17.44 -5.37 3.40
N VAL A 8 16.30 -5.83 3.89
CA VAL A 8 15.54 -6.93 3.28
C VAL A 8 14.08 -6.55 3.08
N LEU A 9 13.43 -7.25 2.17
CA LEU A 9 12.01 -7.13 1.91
C LEU A 9 11.18 -7.64 3.11
N PRO A 10 10.06 -6.95 3.44
CA PRO A 10 9.38 -7.13 4.72
C PRO A 10 8.46 -8.35 4.81
N VAL A 11 8.21 -9.06 3.71
CA VAL A 11 7.37 -10.26 3.65
C VAL A 11 8.22 -11.50 3.44
N SER A 12 9.05 -11.52 2.40
CA SER A 12 9.84 -12.69 2.03
C SER A 12 11.21 -12.75 2.71
N GLY A 13 11.71 -11.62 3.27
CA GLY A 13 13.06 -11.53 3.83
C GLY A 13 14.20 -11.56 2.81
N ARG A 14 13.91 -11.51 1.50
CA ARG A 14 14.92 -11.43 0.42
C ARG A 14 15.62 -10.07 0.45
N ASP A 15 16.79 -9.98 -0.18
CA ASP A 15 17.43 -8.69 -0.42
C ASP A 15 16.55 -7.78 -1.28
N ILE A 16 16.61 -6.48 -1.02
CA ILE A 16 15.86 -5.49 -1.81
C ILE A 16 16.49 -5.39 -3.20
N PRO A 17 15.75 -5.64 -4.29
CA PRO A 17 16.28 -5.47 -5.64
C PRO A 17 16.70 -4.02 -5.92
N THR A 18 17.73 -3.84 -6.76
CA THR A 18 18.19 -2.51 -7.18
C THR A 18 17.13 -1.79 -8.03
N ALA A 19 16.38 -2.54 -8.83
CA ALA A 19 15.27 -2.01 -9.62
C ALA A 19 14.10 -1.54 -8.73
N PRO A 20 13.27 -0.60 -9.20
CA PRO A 20 12.05 -0.21 -8.49
C PRO A 20 11.00 -1.34 -8.52
N PRO A 21 10.06 -1.38 -7.55
CA PRO A 21 9.07 -2.46 -7.42
C PRO A 21 8.11 -2.58 -8.61
N PHE A 22 7.71 -1.45 -9.23
CA PHE A 22 6.83 -1.42 -10.39
C PHE A 22 7.36 -0.44 -11.44
N ALA A 23 6.85 -0.54 -12.67
CA ALA A 23 7.08 0.47 -13.71
C ALA A 23 6.68 1.87 -13.21
N GLU A 24 7.26 2.93 -13.76
CA GLU A 24 6.95 4.33 -13.41
C GLU A 24 7.07 4.74 -11.92
N THR A 25 7.51 3.84 -11.03
CA THR A 25 7.59 4.11 -9.59
C THR A 25 8.52 5.29 -9.30
N GLU A 26 9.64 5.41 -10.00
CA GLU A 26 10.58 6.52 -9.77
C GLU A 26 10.03 7.87 -10.22
N ILE A 27 9.22 7.91 -11.29
CA ILE A 27 8.54 9.14 -11.73
C ILE A 27 7.50 9.55 -10.69
N PHE A 28 6.62 8.62 -10.32
CA PHE A 28 5.63 8.81 -9.27
C PHE A 28 6.26 9.30 -7.96
N LEU A 29 7.34 8.64 -7.50
CA LEU A 29 8.01 9.01 -6.25
C LEU A 29 8.69 10.37 -6.34
N ARG A 30 9.21 10.77 -7.51
CA ARG A 30 9.73 12.13 -7.71
C ARG A 30 8.65 13.18 -7.49
N GLU A 31 7.45 12.99 -8.04
CA GLU A 31 6.32 13.92 -7.85
C GLU A 31 5.87 14.01 -6.38
N VAL A 32 5.84 12.86 -5.69
CA VAL A 32 5.56 12.82 -4.25
C VAL A 32 6.66 13.53 -3.46
N GLY A 33 7.92 13.34 -3.85
CA GLY A 33 9.11 13.93 -3.22
C GLY A 33 9.14 15.45 -3.30
N LEU A 34 8.66 16.04 -4.40
CA LEU A 34 8.53 17.50 -4.54
C LEU A 34 7.64 18.12 -3.45
N ASN A 35 6.63 17.38 -2.98
CA ASN A 35 5.76 17.83 -1.90
C ASN A 35 6.33 17.51 -0.51
N SER A 36 6.95 16.34 -0.37
CA SER A 36 7.58 15.92 0.89
C SER A 36 8.45 14.66 0.70
N GLU A 37 9.76 14.80 0.93
CA GLU A 37 10.72 13.68 0.96
C GLU A 37 10.33 12.58 1.97
N ARG A 38 9.73 12.96 3.12
CA ARG A 38 9.32 11.98 4.13
C ARG A 38 8.21 11.06 3.59
N THR A 39 7.20 11.64 2.98
CA THR A 39 6.13 10.93 2.27
C THR A 39 6.68 10.04 1.17
N GLU A 40 7.60 10.55 0.34
CA GLU A 40 8.26 9.74 -0.71
C GLU A 40 8.91 8.48 -0.12
N ARG A 41 9.76 8.63 0.90
CA ARG A 41 10.44 7.48 1.54
C ARG A 41 9.44 6.45 2.06
N THR A 42 8.33 6.93 2.61
CA THR A 42 7.29 6.04 3.15
C THR A 42 6.50 5.35 2.04
N TYR A 43 6.24 6.05 0.93
CA TYR A 43 5.55 5.48 -0.23
C TYR A 43 6.43 4.46 -0.94
N ARG A 44 7.73 4.75 -1.08
CA ARG A 44 8.73 3.80 -1.58
C ARG A 44 8.73 2.51 -0.77
N ALA A 45 8.72 2.60 0.56
CA ALA A 45 8.64 1.44 1.43
C ALA A 45 7.31 0.68 1.29
N GLY A 46 6.19 1.39 1.15
CA GLY A 46 4.87 0.81 0.93
C GLY A 46 4.76 0.04 -0.39
N LEU A 47 5.26 0.61 -1.50
CA LEU A 47 5.27 -0.05 -2.81
C LEU A 47 6.18 -1.28 -2.83
N ARG A 48 7.35 -1.22 -2.17
CA ARG A 48 8.22 -2.39 -2.00
C ARG A 48 7.55 -3.50 -1.22
N ALA A 49 6.87 -3.17 -0.12
CA ALA A 49 6.12 -4.13 0.67
C ALA A 49 4.99 -4.77 -0.13
N PHE A 50 4.33 -3.99 -1.01
CA PHE A 50 3.27 -4.50 -1.87
C PHE A 50 3.81 -5.45 -2.94
N ALA A 51 4.87 -5.07 -3.66
CA ALA A 51 5.51 -5.95 -4.64
C ALA A 51 6.03 -7.25 -4.03
N ASP A 52 6.67 -7.16 -2.86
CA ASP A 52 7.15 -8.34 -2.14
C ASP A 52 5.99 -9.24 -1.69
N TRP A 53 4.93 -8.64 -1.16
CA TRP A 53 3.71 -9.38 -0.81
C TRP A 53 3.13 -10.08 -2.03
N LEU A 54 2.98 -9.39 -3.17
CA LEU A 54 2.48 -9.98 -4.41
C LEU A 54 3.32 -11.18 -4.86
N GLN A 55 4.64 -11.11 -4.80
CA GLN A 55 5.49 -12.24 -5.21
C GLN A 55 5.46 -13.40 -4.20
N GLN A 56 5.23 -13.12 -2.91
CA GLN A 56 5.18 -14.14 -1.85
C GLN A 56 3.81 -14.81 -1.74
N SER A 57 2.72 -14.06 -1.94
CA SER A 57 1.34 -14.54 -1.79
C SER A 57 0.63 -14.74 -3.13
N GLY A 58 1.27 -14.37 -4.24
CA GLY A 58 0.65 -14.25 -5.56
C GLY A 58 0.11 -15.56 -6.09
N HIS A 59 -1.21 -15.61 -6.25
CA HIS A 59 -1.88 -16.58 -7.09
C HIS A 59 -1.53 -16.31 -8.56
N GLU A 60 -0.80 -17.25 -9.17
CA GLU A 60 -0.52 -17.46 -10.61
C GLU A 60 0.16 -16.33 -11.43
N ALA A 61 -0.10 -15.04 -11.16
CA ALA A 61 0.39 -13.92 -11.97
C ALA A 61 1.69 -13.27 -11.47
N TYR A 62 2.03 -13.46 -10.19
CA TYR A 62 3.25 -12.95 -9.57
C TYR A 62 3.96 -14.08 -8.83
N ASN A 63 5.26 -14.23 -9.06
CA ASN A 63 6.08 -15.20 -8.36
C ASN A 63 7.45 -14.61 -7.99
N LEU A 64 8.19 -15.33 -7.15
CA LEU A 64 9.48 -14.90 -6.61
C LEU A 64 10.60 -14.82 -7.66
N GLU A 65 10.45 -15.50 -8.80
CA GLU A 65 11.43 -15.52 -9.89
C GLU A 65 11.30 -14.32 -10.83
N MET A 66 10.15 -13.64 -10.81
CA MET A 66 9.94 -12.45 -11.62
C MET A 66 10.88 -11.32 -11.20
N PRO A 67 11.63 -10.72 -12.15
CA PRO A 67 12.46 -9.58 -11.85
C PRO A 67 11.60 -8.34 -11.60
N TRP A 68 12.12 -7.43 -10.79
CA TRP A 68 11.60 -6.08 -10.69
C TRP A 68 12.10 -5.24 -11.88
N PRO A 69 11.31 -4.29 -12.40
CA PRO A 69 9.97 -3.92 -11.94
C PRO A 69 8.88 -4.92 -12.33
N LEU A 70 7.93 -5.15 -11.44
CA LEU A 70 6.72 -5.92 -11.74
C LEU A 70 5.79 -5.11 -12.64
N SER A 71 5.16 -5.81 -13.59
CA SER A 71 4.07 -5.21 -14.38
C SER A 71 2.84 -5.04 -13.49
N PRO A 72 2.19 -3.86 -13.47
CA PRO A 72 0.95 -3.66 -12.74
C PRO A 72 -0.27 -4.21 -13.50
N ALA A 73 -0.15 -4.51 -14.80
CA ALA A 73 -1.28 -4.91 -15.66
C ALA A 73 -2.14 -6.09 -15.15
N PRO A 74 -1.57 -7.16 -14.54
CA PRO A 74 -2.37 -8.27 -14.04
C PRO A 74 -3.08 -7.96 -12.70
N LEU A 75 -2.79 -6.81 -12.06
CA LEU A 75 -3.40 -6.47 -10.77
C LEU A 75 -4.92 -6.46 -10.85
N GLN A 76 -5.53 -7.05 -9.83
CA GLN A 76 -6.95 -7.04 -9.58
C GLN A 76 -7.26 -6.14 -8.39
N THR A 77 -8.49 -5.66 -8.32
CA THR A 77 -9.00 -4.97 -7.13
C THR A 77 -8.84 -5.84 -5.87
N ALA A 78 -9.03 -7.15 -6.00
CA ALA A 78 -8.91 -8.11 -4.90
C ALA A 78 -7.50 -8.13 -4.29
N ASP A 79 -6.45 -7.97 -5.09
CA ASP A 79 -5.06 -7.98 -4.62
C ASP A 79 -4.79 -6.84 -3.64
N VAL A 80 -5.28 -5.64 -3.96
CA VAL A 80 -5.15 -4.46 -3.08
C VAL A 80 -5.92 -4.67 -1.77
N LEU A 81 -7.08 -5.34 -1.82
CA LEU A 81 -7.89 -5.63 -0.64
C LEU A 81 -7.27 -6.72 0.23
N HIS A 82 -6.74 -7.77 -0.37
CA HIS A 82 -6.01 -8.83 0.33
C HIS A 82 -4.73 -8.30 0.97
N PHE A 83 -3.97 -7.46 0.26
CA PHE A 83 -2.82 -6.78 0.83
C PHE A 83 -3.20 -5.91 2.03
N ARG A 84 -4.32 -5.18 1.95
CA ARG A 84 -4.85 -4.43 3.09
C ARG A 84 -5.14 -5.34 4.29
N SER A 85 -5.80 -6.47 4.08
CA SER A 85 -6.10 -7.43 5.15
C SER A 85 -4.81 -7.96 5.78
N TRP A 86 -3.81 -8.29 4.97
CA TRP A 86 -2.49 -8.68 5.43
C TRP A 86 -1.81 -7.58 6.25
N LEU A 87 -1.84 -6.32 5.77
CA LEU A 87 -1.26 -5.18 6.48
C LEU A 87 -1.89 -4.99 7.87
N LEU A 88 -3.22 -5.11 7.98
CA LEU A 88 -3.92 -4.95 9.26
C LEU A 88 -3.63 -6.09 10.24
N ALA A 89 -3.31 -7.28 9.74
CA ALA A 89 -2.93 -8.41 10.57
C ALA A 89 -1.45 -8.39 11.01
N ASN A 90 -0.57 -7.74 10.24
CA ASN A 90 0.88 -7.87 10.40
C ASN A 90 1.62 -6.56 10.71
N LYS A 91 0.96 -5.41 10.59
CA LYS A 91 1.54 -4.07 10.81
C LYS A 91 0.62 -3.23 11.70
N SER A 92 1.17 -2.16 12.26
CA SER A 92 0.36 -1.17 12.99
C SER A 92 -0.68 -0.53 12.06
N GLN A 93 -1.80 -0.08 12.63
CA GLN A 93 -2.87 0.57 11.86
C GLN A 93 -2.36 1.78 11.05
N THR A 94 -1.47 2.57 11.63
CA THR A 94 -0.85 3.73 10.97
C THR A 94 0.00 3.30 9.77
N THR A 95 0.84 2.26 9.92
CA THR A 95 1.64 1.72 8.82
C THR A 95 0.75 1.14 7.72
N ALA A 96 -0.27 0.36 8.09
CA ALA A 96 -1.23 -0.22 7.16
C ALA A 96 -1.93 0.87 6.34
N ARG A 97 -2.41 1.95 7.00
CA ARG A 97 -3.04 3.08 6.32
C ARG A 97 -2.09 3.79 5.36
N THR A 98 -0.83 3.96 5.76
CA THR A 98 0.14 4.71 4.95
C THR A 98 0.61 3.89 3.75
N TYR A 99 0.88 2.60 3.93
CA TYR A 99 1.28 1.71 2.83
C TYR A 99 0.15 1.52 1.83
N LEU A 100 -1.09 1.35 2.30
CA LEU A 100 -2.24 1.29 1.41
C LEU A 100 -2.45 2.62 0.65
N ALA A 101 -2.22 3.76 1.30
CA ALA A 101 -2.29 5.06 0.64
C ALA A 101 -1.23 5.18 -0.47
N ALA A 102 -0.02 4.65 -0.27
CA ALA A 102 1.02 4.63 -1.29
C ALA A 102 0.58 3.83 -2.53
N VAL A 103 0.06 2.62 -2.34
CA VAL A 103 -0.45 1.77 -3.43
C VAL A 103 -1.59 2.44 -4.19
N ILE A 104 -2.58 2.98 -3.49
CA ILE A 104 -3.72 3.65 -4.13
C ILE A 104 -3.27 4.91 -4.89
N SER A 105 -2.35 5.70 -4.32
CA SER A 105 -1.86 6.92 -4.97
C SER A 105 -1.05 6.60 -6.22
N TYR A 106 -0.24 5.54 -6.19
CA TYR A 106 0.48 5.04 -7.36
C TYR A 106 -0.49 4.57 -8.46
N LEU A 107 -1.56 3.84 -8.10
CA LEU A 107 -2.57 3.42 -9.08
C LEU A 107 -3.32 4.61 -9.69
N HIS A 108 -3.59 5.67 -8.92
CA HIS A 108 -4.13 6.92 -9.46
C HIS A 108 -3.15 7.67 -10.37
N PHE A 109 -1.86 7.62 -10.04
CA PHE A 109 -0.84 8.16 -10.93
C PHE A 109 -0.84 7.42 -12.27
N LEU A 110 -0.87 6.07 -12.25
CA LEU A 110 -0.97 5.27 -13.48
C LEU A 110 -2.24 5.58 -14.28
N ASP A 111 -3.37 5.77 -13.61
CA ASP A 111 -4.64 6.19 -14.23
C ASP A 111 -4.50 7.54 -14.93
N GLY A 112 -3.79 8.49 -14.32
CA GLY A 112 -3.52 9.81 -14.92
C GLY A 112 -2.62 9.79 -16.16
N ILE A 113 -1.92 8.69 -16.43
CA ILE A 113 -1.07 8.50 -17.61
C ILE A 113 -1.54 7.34 -18.50
N ASP A 114 -2.80 6.92 -18.36
CA ASP A 114 -3.44 5.85 -19.15
C ASP A 114 -2.76 4.46 -19.04
N LEU A 115 -2.08 4.19 -17.92
CA LEU A 115 -1.42 2.91 -17.62
C LEU A 115 -2.06 2.16 -16.44
N ALA A 116 -3.28 2.52 -16.05
CA ALA A 116 -4.00 1.83 -14.98
C ALA A 116 -4.26 0.35 -15.34
N PRO A 117 -4.11 -0.58 -14.38
CA PRO A 117 -4.50 -1.97 -14.61
C PRO A 117 -6.00 -2.07 -14.89
N PRO A 118 -6.42 -2.72 -15.99
CA PRO A 118 -7.80 -2.68 -16.46
C PRO A 118 -8.80 -3.32 -15.48
N ALA A 119 -8.34 -4.24 -14.63
CA ALA A 119 -9.16 -4.92 -13.65
C ALA A 119 -9.18 -4.27 -12.25
N VAL A 120 -8.44 -3.16 -12.07
CA VAL A 120 -8.45 -2.38 -10.83
C VAL A 120 -9.55 -1.31 -10.91
N GLN A 121 -10.52 -1.41 -10.00
CA GLN A 121 -11.63 -0.48 -9.90
C GLN A 121 -11.34 0.56 -8.82
N LEU A 122 -10.61 1.62 -9.18
CA LEU A 122 -10.19 2.67 -8.24
C LEU A 122 -11.36 3.30 -7.48
N GLY A 123 -12.51 3.51 -8.15
CA GLY A 123 -13.72 4.02 -7.51
C GLY A 123 -14.21 3.15 -6.35
N LYS A 124 -14.13 1.82 -6.47
CA LYS A 124 -14.51 0.88 -5.39
C LYS A 124 -13.54 0.96 -4.22
N LEU A 125 -12.23 1.05 -4.49
CA LEU A 125 -11.20 1.19 -3.47
C LEU A 125 -11.39 2.49 -2.65
N LEU A 126 -11.72 3.60 -3.32
CA LEU A 126 -12.02 4.87 -2.66
C LEU A 126 -13.30 4.81 -1.81
N GLN A 127 -14.37 4.22 -2.34
CA GLN A 127 -15.65 4.15 -1.64
C GLN A 127 -15.55 3.32 -0.36
N GLN A 128 -14.83 2.19 -0.39
CA GLN A 128 -14.58 1.39 0.82
C GLN A 128 -13.78 2.15 1.88
N ARG A 129 -12.79 2.96 1.46
CA ARG A 129 -12.01 3.80 2.38
C ARG A 129 -12.87 4.87 3.05
N LYS A 130 -13.77 5.52 2.30
CA LYS A 130 -14.70 6.53 2.82
C LYS A 130 -15.70 5.95 3.83
N ARG A 131 -16.33 4.81 3.51
CA ARG A 131 -17.31 4.15 4.41
C ARG A 131 -16.71 3.85 5.79
N ARG A 132 -15.50 3.29 5.84
CA ARG A 132 -14.85 2.94 7.12
C ARG A 132 -14.40 4.14 7.95
N ARG A 133 -14.05 5.28 7.33
CA ARG A 133 -13.74 6.50 8.09
C ARG A 133 -14.97 6.99 8.86
N ILE A 134 -16.15 6.85 8.26
CA ILE A 134 -17.42 7.19 8.91
C ILE A 134 -17.69 6.23 10.08
N GLU A 135 -17.54 4.92 9.87
CA GLU A 135 -17.72 3.91 10.93
C GLU A 135 -16.74 4.08 12.11
N GLN A 136 -15.45 4.32 11.84
CA GLN A 136 -14.44 4.57 12.89
C GLN A 136 -14.75 5.84 13.68
N ASN A 137 -15.14 6.92 13.00
CA ASN A 137 -15.53 8.16 13.66
C ASN A 137 -16.79 7.97 14.51
N GLN A 138 -17.78 7.22 14.01
CA GLN A 138 -19.00 6.89 14.76
C GLN A 138 -18.68 6.04 16.00
N ALA A 139 -17.87 4.99 15.86
CA ALA A 139 -17.45 4.16 17.00
C ALA A 139 -16.67 4.96 18.05
N ALA A 140 -15.74 5.82 17.64
CA ALA A 140 -15.01 6.71 18.55
C ALA A 140 -15.94 7.70 19.26
N THR A 141 -16.97 8.21 18.56
CA THR A 141 -17.97 9.13 19.13
C THR A 141 -18.90 8.43 20.14
N VAL A 142 -19.15 7.13 19.99
CA VAL A 142 -19.98 6.36 20.94
C VAL A 142 -19.21 6.07 22.22
N VAL A 143 -17.94 5.66 22.13
CA VAL A 143 -17.08 5.41 23.30
C VAL A 143 -16.94 6.66 24.17
N ASP A 144 -16.70 7.82 23.56
CA ASP A 144 -16.59 9.11 24.27
C ASP A 144 -17.88 9.49 25.02
N LYS A 145 -19.04 9.14 24.46
CA LYS A 145 -20.36 9.38 25.10
C LYS A 145 -20.68 8.42 26.24
N ASP A 146 -20.17 7.20 26.20
CA ASP A 146 -20.35 6.25 27.30
C ASP A 146 -19.42 6.60 28.48
N ASP A 147 -18.18 7.03 28.21
CA ASP A 147 -17.27 7.54 29.24
C ASP A 147 -17.83 8.82 29.91
N ALA A 148 -18.47 9.71 29.14
CA ALA A 148 -19.12 10.92 29.69
C ALA A 148 -20.41 10.66 30.50
N ARG A 149 -21.00 9.46 30.41
CA ARG A 149 -22.20 9.08 31.18
C ARG A 149 -21.89 8.35 32.49
N GLN A 150 -20.65 7.91 32.67
CA GLN A 150 -20.20 7.19 33.87
C GLN A 150 -19.44 8.09 34.87
N ALA A 151 -19.30 9.39 34.59
CA ALA A 151 -18.67 10.39 35.45
C ALA A 151 -19.68 11.18 36.29
#